data_AF-A0A7Z0NDY1-F1
#
_entry.id   AF-A0A7Z0NDY1-F1
#
_cell.length_a   1.000
_cell.length_b   1.000
_cell.length_c   1.000
_cell.angle_alpha   90.00
_cell.angle_beta   90.00
_cell.angle_gamma   90.00
#
_symmetry.space_group_name_H-M   'P 1'
#
loop_
_entity.id
_entity.type
_entity.pdbx_description
1 polymer ?
#
loop_
_entity_poly.entity_id
_entity_poly.type
_entity_poly.pdbx_seq_one_letter_code
_entity_poly.pdbx_strand_id
1 'polypeptide(L)'
;MTRIDYPKGTDNVLTDLGFDDAEELSAKAALAFKLNALFDQRGLNQTEAAEITGMTQPKVSQIRRYKLQNISLERLNQLTTQLS
;
A
#
# COMPACT_ATOMS: atom_id res chain seq x y z
N MET A 1 31.68 -27.45 -1.56
CA MET A 1 30.57 -26.53 -1.90
C MET A 1 29.86 -26.16 -0.60
N THR A 2 30.12 -24.97 -0.09
CA THR A 2 29.49 -24.48 1.15
C THR A 2 28.06 -24.10 0.80
N ARG A 3 27.09 -24.88 1.29
CA ARG A 3 25.67 -24.59 1.16
C ARG A 3 25.40 -23.34 1.99
N ILE A 4 25.08 -22.24 1.31
CA ILE A 4 24.57 -21.04 1.98
C ILE A 4 23.11 -21.37 2.34
N ASP A 5 22.89 -21.84 3.55
CA ASP A 5 21.56 -21.93 4.14
C ASP A 5 21.06 -20.50 4.36
N TYR A 6 20.34 -19.96 3.35
CA TYR A 6 19.55 -18.77 3.57
C TYR A 6 18.48 -19.13 4.61
N PRO A 7 18.38 -18.41 5.75
CA PRO A 7 17.24 -18.58 6.62
C PRO A 7 15.99 -18.41 5.76
N LYS A 8 14.99 -19.30 5.95
CA LYS A 8 13.69 -19.15 5.30
C LYS A 8 13.19 -17.75 5.69
N GLY A 9 13.34 -16.80 4.77
CA GLY A 9 12.83 -15.45 4.97
C GLY A 9 11.37 -15.58 5.36
N THR A 10 10.98 -14.85 6.40
CA THR A 10 9.57 -14.76 6.77
C THR A 10 8.75 -14.26 5.57
N ASP A 11 7.44 -14.59 5.51
CA ASP A 11 6.54 -14.14 4.43
C ASP A 11 6.45 -12.59 4.33
N ASN A 12 7.05 -11.90 5.30
CA ASN A 12 7.17 -10.46 5.40
C ASN A 12 8.66 -10.03 5.49
N VAL A 13 9.22 -9.61 4.36
CA VAL A 13 10.59 -9.04 4.29
C VAL A 13 10.83 -7.84 5.21
N LEU A 14 9.79 -7.10 5.64
CA LEU A 14 9.93 -5.99 6.58
C LEU A 14 10.15 -6.49 8.02
N THR A 15 9.60 -7.65 8.37
CA THR A 15 9.85 -8.30 9.66
C THR A 15 11.29 -8.78 9.74
N ASP A 16 11.81 -9.34 8.64
CA ASP A 16 13.21 -9.78 8.53
C ASP A 16 14.21 -8.62 8.65
N LEU A 17 13.81 -7.41 8.23
CA LEU A 17 14.60 -6.18 8.34
C LEU A 17 14.49 -5.48 9.71
N GLY A 18 13.73 -6.04 10.66
CA GLY A 18 13.63 -5.53 12.03
C GLY A 18 12.85 -4.23 12.18
N PHE A 19 11.91 -3.95 11.28
CA PHE A 19 10.99 -2.81 11.47
C PHE A 19 9.97 -3.17 12.55
N ASP A 20 9.90 -2.36 13.62
CA ASP A 20 8.90 -2.52 14.69
C ASP A 20 7.46 -2.51 14.13
N ASP A 21 7.21 -1.72 13.08
CA ASP A 21 5.90 -1.57 12.43
C ASP A 21 5.75 -2.44 11.17
N ALA A 22 6.55 -3.50 11.01
CA ALA A 22 6.58 -4.33 9.79
C ALA A 22 5.19 -4.85 9.36
N GLU A 23 4.33 -5.19 10.32
CA GLU A 23 2.97 -5.67 10.05
C GLU A 23 2.07 -4.54 9.51
N GLU A 24 2.10 -3.37 10.14
CA GLU A 24 1.33 -2.20 9.69
C GLU A 24 1.79 -1.73 8.30
N LEU A 25 3.11 -1.66 8.07
CA LEU A 25 3.67 -1.27 6.78
C LEU A 25 3.28 -2.25 5.67
N SER A 26 3.27 -3.55 5.97
CA SER A 26 2.84 -4.59 5.02
C SER A 26 1.35 -4.49 4.71
N ALA A 27 0.52 -4.30 5.73
CA ALA A 27 -0.91 -4.10 5.57
C ALA A 27 -1.21 -2.85 4.73
N LYS A 28 -0.52 -1.72 5.01
CA LYS A 28 -0.63 -0.50 4.20
C LYS A 28 -0.23 -0.74 2.75
N ALA A 29 0.89 -1.43 2.51
CA ALA A 29 1.36 -1.74 1.16
C ALA A 29 0.36 -2.61 0.39
N ALA A 30 -0.20 -3.65 1.02
CA ALA A 30 -1.21 -4.51 0.41
C ALA A 30 -2.50 -3.75 0.03
N LEU A 31 -2.96 -2.84 0.90
CA LEU A 31 -4.13 -2.00 0.60
C LEU A 31 -3.85 -0.99 -0.50
N ALA A 32 -2.68 -0.33 -0.48
CA ALA A 32 -2.28 0.58 -1.55
C ALA A 32 -2.17 -0.14 -2.91
N PHE A 33 -1.67 -1.37 -2.92
CA PHE A 33 -1.66 -2.21 -4.12
C PHE A 33 -3.06 -2.45 -4.67
N LYS A 34 -4.00 -2.86 -3.81
CA LYS A 34 -5.42 -3.02 -4.18
C LYS A 34 -6.03 -1.73 -4.73
N LEU A 35 -5.81 -0.60 -4.05
CA LEU A 35 -6.31 0.70 -4.49
C LEU A 35 -5.77 1.10 -5.86
N ASN A 36 -4.46 0.92 -6.10
CA ASN A 36 -3.86 1.21 -7.39
C ASN A 36 -4.46 0.35 -8.51
N ALA A 37 -4.66 -0.95 -8.26
CA ALA A 37 -5.35 -1.82 -9.20
C ALA A 37 -6.78 -1.37 -9.48
N LEU A 38 -7.54 -0.95 -8.47
CA LEU A 38 -8.90 -0.43 -8.64
C LEU A 38 -8.92 0.88 -9.45
N PHE A 39 -7.98 1.79 -9.19
CA PHE A 39 -7.85 3.01 -9.98
C PHE A 39 -7.56 2.70 -11.45
N ASP A 40 -6.66 1.75 -11.73
CA ASP A 40 -6.31 1.35 -13.09
C ASP A 40 -7.45 0.63 -13.81
N GLN A 41 -8.14 -0.28 -13.13
CA GLN A 41 -9.30 -0.99 -13.67
C GLN A 41 -10.44 -0.04 -14.05
N ARG A 42 -10.62 1.04 -13.29
CA ARG A 42 -11.62 2.07 -13.55
C ARG A 42 -11.13 3.18 -14.49
N GLY A 43 -9.87 3.12 -14.95
CA GLY A 43 -9.28 4.13 -15.84
C GLY A 43 -9.09 5.51 -15.19
N LEU A 44 -9.03 5.57 -13.85
CA LEU A 44 -9.02 6.83 -13.11
C LEU A 44 -7.63 7.46 -13.06
N ASN A 45 -7.55 8.69 -13.56
CA ASN A 45 -6.39 9.55 -13.32
C ASN A 45 -6.38 10.08 -11.86
N GLN A 46 -5.27 10.71 -11.45
CA GLN A 46 -5.11 11.14 -10.05
C GLN A 46 -6.15 12.16 -9.58
N THR A 47 -6.66 12.99 -10.50
CA THR A 47 -7.67 14.01 -10.21
C THR A 47 -9.04 13.37 -10.03
N GLU A 48 -9.45 12.47 -10.94
CA GLU A 48 -10.72 11.76 -10.84
C GLU A 48 -10.77 10.87 -9.58
N ALA A 49 -9.67 10.17 -9.30
CA ALA A 49 -9.55 9.39 -8.08
C ALA A 49 -9.63 10.30 -6.83
N ALA A 50 -9.07 11.50 -6.86
CA ALA A 50 -9.16 12.46 -5.76
C ALA A 50 -10.61 12.91 -5.52
N GLU A 51 -11.35 13.20 -6.59
CA GLU A 51 -12.77 13.57 -6.53
C GLU A 51 -13.63 12.42 -5.96
N ILE A 52 -13.46 11.20 -6.46
CA ILE A 52 -14.25 10.03 -6.01
C ILE A 52 -13.95 9.67 -4.56
N THR A 53 -12.68 9.76 -4.15
CA THR A 53 -12.24 9.38 -2.81
C THR A 53 -12.38 10.51 -1.77
N GLY A 54 -12.71 11.73 -2.20
CA GLY A 54 -12.68 12.93 -1.36
C GLY A 54 -11.29 13.27 -0.83
N MET A 55 -10.23 12.77 -1.47
CA MET A 55 -8.84 13.07 -1.12
C MET A 55 -8.33 14.24 -1.95
N THR A 56 -7.19 14.80 -1.55
CA THR A 56 -6.46 15.72 -2.42
C THR A 56 -5.66 14.93 -3.47
N GLN A 57 -5.48 15.49 -4.67
CA GLN A 57 -4.66 14.87 -5.73
C GLN A 57 -3.23 14.52 -5.25
N PRO A 58 -2.51 15.34 -4.44
CA PRO A 58 -1.22 14.95 -3.89
C PRO A 58 -1.28 13.68 -3.02
N LYS A 59 -2.38 13.47 -2.28
CA LYS A 59 -2.56 12.30 -1.43
C LYS A 59 -2.82 11.03 -2.25
N VAL A 60 -3.58 11.15 -3.34
CA VAL A 60 -3.74 10.07 -4.33
C VAL A 60 -2.40 9.75 -4.99
N SER A 61 -1.61 10.76 -5.34
CA SER A 61 -0.26 10.60 -5.89
C SER A 61 0.67 9.85 -4.93
N GLN A 62 0.54 10.09 -3.62
CA GLN A 62 1.27 9.35 -2.60
C GLN A 62 0.89 7.87 -2.57
N ILE A 63 -0.40 7.53 -2.64
CA ILE A 63 -0.88 6.13 -2.73
C ILE A 63 -0.34 5.45 -3.99
N ARG A 64 -0.44 6.13 -5.14
CA ARG A 64 0.10 5.68 -6.44
C ARG A 64 1.60 5.39 -6.42
N ARG A 65 2.34 6.06 -5.54
CA ARG A 65 3.81 5.93 -5.38
C ARG A 65 4.22 5.16 -4.13
N TYR A 66 3.27 4.50 -3.44
CA TYR A 66 3.50 3.78 -2.18
C TYR A 66 4.18 4.61 -1.08
N LYS A 67 3.97 5.94 -1.09
CA LYS A 67 4.45 6.87 -0.06
C LYS A 67 3.42 6.99 1.06
N LEU A 68 3.30 5.92 1.86
CA LEU A 68 2.18 5.71 2.80
C LEU A 68 2.43 6.23 4.23
N GLN A 69 3.61 6.78 4.51
CA GLN A 69 4.02 7.22 5.86
C GLN A 69 3.00 8.15 6.52
N ASN A 70 2.39 9.06 5.74
CA ASN A 70 1.41 10.03 6.24
C ASN A 70 -0.04 9.59 6.01
N ILE A 71 -0.30 8.33 5.64
CA ILE A 71 -1.63 7.80 5.38
C ILE A 71 -1.90 6.71 6.41
N SER A 72 -2.97 6.86 7.18
CA SER A 72 -3.35 5.84 8.17
C SER A 72 -3.82 4.57 7.48
N LEU A 73 -3.60 3.43 8.13
CA LEU A 73 -4.09 2.13 7.67
C LEU A 73 -5.62 2.15 7.54
N GLU A 74 -6.30 2.72 8.52
CA GLU A 74 -7.76 2.89 8.51
C GLU A 74 -8.25 3.63 7.26
N ARG A 75 -7.55 4.70 6.85
CA ARG A 75 -7.94 5.45 5.66
C ARG A 75 -7.79 4.61 4.39
N LEU A 76 -6.73 3.81 4.26
CA LEU A 76 -6.56 2.91 3.12
C LEU A 76 -7.65 1.82 3.09
N ASN A 77 -8.03 1.29 4.25
CA ASN A 77 -9.13 0.32 4.38
C ASN A 77 -10.47 0.92 3.93
N GLN A 78 -10.82 2.11 4.44
CA GLN A 78 -12.05 2.81 4.06
C GLN A 78 -12.14 3.02 2.54
N LEU A 79 -11.05 3.49 1.92
CA LEU A 79 -10.99 3.72 0.48
C LEU A 79 -11.13 2.43 -0.32
N THR A 80 -10.51 1.35 0.15
CA THR A 80 -10.57 0.04 -0.52
C THR A 80 -12.01 -0.47 -0.50
N THR A 81 -12.71 -0.37 0.63
CA THR A 81 -14.12 -0.75 0.74
C THR A 81 -15.04 0.15 -0.10
N GLN A 82 -14.77 1.46 -0.16
CA GLN A 82 -15.54 2.41 -0.97
C GLN A 82 -15.42 2.15 -2.49
N LEU A 83 -14.26 1.66 -2.93
CA LEU A 83 -13.93 1.41 -4.34
C LEU A 83 -14.02 -0.06 -4.75
N SER A 84 -14.38 -0.97 -3.83
CA SER A 84 -14.65 -2.37 -4.17
C SER A 84 -15.94 -2.52 -4.96
#